data_AF-A0A4S2A720-F1
#
_entry.id   AF-A0A4S2A720-F1
#
_cell.length_a   1.000
_cell.length_b   1.000
_cell.length_c   1.000
_cell.angle_alpha   90.00
_cell.angle_beta   90.00
_cell.angle_gamma   90.00
#
_symmetry.space_group_name_H-M   'P 1'
#
loop_
_entity.id
_entity.type
_entity.pdbx_description
1 polymer ?
#
loop_
_entity_poly.entity_id
_entity_poly.type
_entity_poly.pdbx_seq_one_letter_code
_entity_poly.pdbx_strand_id
1 'polypeptide(L)'
;MDWYLQFLREEGAGLYEGYKYPNLIEVQKQSCLYVGYFANVTNELVLAAFRGEEELTADEIRRVARYNGIPYSVLTCPKVIMLDMSRRRHRKMVAEVDNLFIRLKCMAREGNQKAEKYLEWADRENQKFLKAAHINKLSYIHYLGAKRQLSDYILFARPKPTKRGILPGKAVRHDLEENAF
;
A
#
# COMPACT_ATOMS: atom_id res chain seq x y z
N MET A 1 16.65 4.11 18.46
CA MET A 1 15.95 5.38 18.14
C MET A 1 14.65 5.00 17.44
N ASP A 2 13.49 5.46 17.91
CA ASP A 2 12.22 5.25 17.20
C ASP A 2 12.00 6.39 16.21
N TRP A 3 12.37 6.13 14.96
CA TRP A 3 12.30 7.10 13.86
C TRP A 3 10.86 7.54 13.53
N TYR A 4 9.87 6.68 13.77
CA TYR A 4 8.48 7.01 13.50
C TYR A 4 7.94 7.97 14.57
N LEU A 5 8.21 7.71 15.84
CA LEU A 5 7.84 8.65 16.91
C LEU A 5 8.55 9.99 16.79
N GLN A 6 9.81 9.99 16.32
CA GLN A 6 10.52 11.23 16.04
C GLN A 6 9.87 12.01 14.90
N PHE A 7 9.58 11.35 13.77
CA PHE A 7 8.87 11.95 12.65
C PHE A 7 7.56 12.64 13.10
N LEU A 8 6.72 11.95 13.87
CA LEU A 8 5.44 12.51 14.33
C LEU A 8 5.61 13.74 15.24
N ARG A 9 6.62 13.73 16.14
CA ARG A 9 6.88 14.88 17.02
C ARG A 9 7.36 16.10 16.24
N GLU A 10 8.28 15.88 15.31
CA GLU A 10 8.88 16.96 14.51
C GLU A 10 7.89 17.53 13.49
N GLU A 11 7.06 16.68 12.87
CA GLU A 11 5.95 17.13 12.03
C GLU A 11 4.97 17.98 12.84
N GLY A 12 4.57 17.52 14.04
CA GLY A 12 3.67 18.26 14.92
C GLY A 12 4.26 19.58 15.43
N ALA A 13 5.58 19.71 15.46
CA ALA A 13 6.30 20.94 15.79
C ALA A 13 6.51 21.87 14.58
N GLY A 14 6.05 21.47 13.38
CA GLY A 14 6.19 22.26 12.16
C GLY A 14 7.60 22.26 11.56
N LEU A 15 8.50 21.37 12.00
CA LEU A 15 9.91 21.37 11.54
C LEU A 15 10.08 20.99 10.07
N TYR A 16 9.04 20.43 9.45
CA TYR A 16 9.04 20.05 8.04
C TYR A 16 8.28 21.06 7.16
N GLU A 17 7.79 22.16 7.74
CA GLU A 17 7.15 23.23 6.99
C GLU A 17 8.17 23.87 6.04
N GLY A 18 7.80 23.98 4.76
CA GLY A 18 8.69 24.54 3.74
C GLY A 18 9.56 23.51 3.02
N TYR A 19 9.52 22.23 3.38
CA TYR A 19 10.19 21.20 2.59
C TYR A 19 9.68 21.17 1.14
N LYS A 20 10.61 21.14 0.18
CA LYS A 20 10.36 21.32 -1.27
C LYS A 20 9.40 20.29 -1.87
N TYR A 21 9.33 19.09 -1.31
CA TYR A 21 8.54 17.96 -1.82
C TYR A 21 7.57 17.43 -0.76
N PRO A 22 6.48 18.16 -0.47
CA PRO A 22 5.57 17.81 0.64
C PRO A 22 4.86 16.47 0.46
N ASN A 23 4.78 15.93 -0.77
CA ASN A 23 4.22 14.60 -1.01
C ASN A 23 5.14 13.47 -0.47
N LEU A 24 6.45 13.70 -0.29
CA LEU A 24 7.33 12.72 0.38
C LEU A 24 7.04 12.62 1.88
N ILE A 25 6.69 13.74 2.52
CA ILE A 25 6.23 13.75 3.92
C ILE A 25 4.92 12.96 4.03
N GLU A 26 3.99 13.17 3.09
CA GLU A 26 2.75 12.40 3.03
C GLU A 26 2.99 10.89 2.85
N VAL A 27 4.04 10.50 2.12
CA VAL A 27 4.43 9.08 1.97
C VAL A 27 4.92 8.54 3.31
N GLN A 28 5.76 9.28 4.04
CA GLN A 28 6.28 8.86 5.34
C GLN A 28 5.19 8.66 6.40
N LYS A 29 4.04 9.32 6.26
CA LYS A 29 2.85 9.11 7.11
C LYS A 29 2.15 7.77 6.87
N GLN A 30 2.30 7.19 5.68
CA GLN A 30 1.59 5.95 5.33
C GLN A 30 2.42 4.74 5.77
N SER A 31 1.86 3.91 6.65
CA SER A 31 2.53 2.70 7.16
C SER A 31 2.84 1.64 6.10
N CYS A 32 2.19 1.71 4.93
CA CYS A 32 2.34 0.78 3.81
C CYS A 32 3.11 1.37 2.62
N LEU A 33 3.60 2.62 2.74
CA LEU A 33 4.50 3.22 1.77
C LEU A 33 5.86 3.48 2.43
N TYR A 34 6.91 3.49 1.63
CA TYR A 34 8.27 3.46 2.17
C TYR A 34 9.15 4.51 1.50
N VAL A 35 9.73 5.40 2.30
CA VAL A 35 10.76 6.34 1.84
C VAL A 35 12.15 5.74 2.03
N GLY A 36 12.44 5.15 3.20
CA GLY A 36 13.78 4.73 3.56
C GLY A 36 14.22 3.34 3.07
N TYR A 37 13.76 2.30 3.78
CA TYR A 37 14.32 0.93 3.79
C TYR A 37 14.57 0.29 2.41
N PHE A 38 13.77 0.61 1.39
CA PHE A 38 13.88 -0.01 0.06
C PHE A 38 14.48 0.91 -1.00
N ALA A 39 14.71 2.19 -0.69
CA ALA A 39 15.32 3.14 -1.62
C ALA A 39 16.82 3.30 -1.40
N ASN A 40 17.42 2.58 -0.45
CA ASN A 40 18.78 2.82 0.06
C ASN A 40 18.92 4.23 0.70
N VAL A 41 17.81 4.76 1.22
CA VAL A 41 17.76 6.02 1.97
C VAL A 41 17.56 5.65 3.43
N THR A 42 18.42 6.13 4.33
CA THR A 42 18.27 5.84 5.76
C THR A 42 17.14 6.69 6.34
N ASN A 43 16.54 6.29 7.46
CA ASN A 43 15.51 7.12 8.09
C ASN A 43 16.11 8.45 8.57
N GLU A 44 17.36 8.40 9.02
CA GLU A 44 18.20 9.54 9.39
C GLU A 44 18.27 10.56 8.24
N LEU A 45 18.60 10.10 7.03
CA LEU A 45 18.66 10.93 5.82
C LEU A 45 17.29 11.49 5.45
N VAL A 46 16.21 10.70 5.58
CA VAL A 46 14.85 11.18 5.34
C VAL A 46 14.49 12.35 6.27
N LEU A 47 14.77 12.22 7.57
CA LEU A 47 14.47 13.28 8.53
C LEU A 47 15.35 14.51 8.32
N ALA A 48 16.66 14.33 8.10
CA ALA A 48 17.57 15.43 7.77
C ALA A 48 17.09 16.18 6.52
N ALA A 49 16.64 15.44 5.50
CA ALA A 49 16.07 16.04 4.30
C ALA A 49 14.81 16.85 4.59
N PHE A 50 13.88 16.32 5.40
CA PHE A 50 12.64 17.03 5.73
C PHE A 50 12.88 18.29 6.57
N ARG A 51 13.93 18.32 7.39
CA ARG A 51 14.38 19.52 8.11
C ARG A 51 15.14 20.52 7.24
N GLY A 52 15.48 20.15 6.00
CA GLY A 52 16.32 20.95 5.11
C GLY A 52 17.81 20.93 5.45
N GLU A 53 18.25 19.98 6.29
CA GLU A 53 19.65 19.78 6.66
C GLU A 53 20.43 19.09 5.52
N GLU A 54 19.77 18.23 4.76
CA GLU A 54 20.31 17.53 3.59
C GLU A 54 19.33 17.58 2.40
N GLU A 55 19.78 17.23 1.19
CA GLU A 55 18.89 17.12 0.02
C GLU A 55 18.91 15.70 -0.53
N LEU A 56 17.73 15.08 -0.62
CA LEU A 56 17.57 13.83 -1.37
C LEU A 56 17.87 14.08 -2.84
N THR A 57 18.78 13.29 -3.38
CA THR A 57 19.11 13.31 -4.79
C THR A 57 17.89 12.92 -5.64
N ALA A 58 17.88 13.37 -6.90
CA ALA A 58 16.84 12.97 -7.85
C ALA A 58 16.75 11.44 -8.01
N ASP A 59 17.87 10.73 -7.88
CA ASP A 59 17.91 9.28 -8.00
C ASP A 59 17.27 8.57 -6.80
N GLU A 60 17.50 9.05 -5.57
CA GLU A 60 16.83 8.55 -4.37
C GLU A 60 15.32 8.73 -4.46
N ILE A 61 14.86 9.92 -4.88
CA ILE A 61 13.43 10.18 -5.09
C ILE A 61 12.85 9.27 -6.19
N ARG A 62 13.60 9.00 -7.27
CA ARG A 62 13.18 8.03 -8.31
C ARG A 62 13.06 6.62 -7.77
N ARG A 63 13.96 6.19 -6.88
CA ARG A 63 13.88 4.88 -6.22
C ARG A 63 12.66 4.78 -5.32
N VAL A 64 12.35 5.82 -4.53
CA VAL A 64 11.10 5.91 -3.76
C VAL A 64 9.87 5.83 -4.66
N ALA A 65 9.84 6.59 -5.76
CA ALA A 65 8.77 6.57 -6.75
C ALA A 65 8.54 5.16 -7.31
N ARG A 66 9.61 4.51 -7.79
CA ARG A 66 9.58 3.17 -8.38
C ARG A 66 9.11 2.12 -7.39
N TYR A 67 9.66 2.14 -6.18
CA TYR A 67 9.34 1.15 -5.16
C TYR A 67 7.86 1.20 -4.74
N ASN A 68 7.31 2.41 -4.63
CA ASN A 68 5.92 2.60 -4.22
C ASN A 68 4.92 2.58 -5.40
N GLY A 69 5.40 2.51 -6.65
CA GLY A 69 4.56 2.63 -7.84
C GLY A 69 3.92 4.02 -7.99
N ILE A 70 4.57 5.06 -7.46
CA ILE A 70 4.08 6.44 -7.49
C ILE A 70 4.79 7.18 -8.63
N PRO A 71 4.08 7.96 -9.47
CA PRO A 71 4.73 8.76 -10.49
C PRO A 71 5.74 9.72 -9.86
N TYR A 72 6.93 9.84 -10.44
CA TYR A 72 7.98 10.74 -9.96
C TYR A 72 7.46 12.20 -9.84
N SER A 73 6.68 12.65 -10.81
CA SER A 73 6.07 13.99 -10.83
C SER A 73 5.08 14.24 -9.68
N VAL A 74 4.47 13.19 -9.11
CA VAL A 74 3.62 13.30 -7.92
C VAL A 74 4.48 13.56 -6.70
N LEU A 75 5.59 12.83 -6.53
CA LEU A 75 6.48 13.01 -5.38
C LEU A 75 7.19 14.36 -5.41
N THR A 76 7.64 14.80 -6.59
CA THR A 76 8.35 16.09 -6.74
C THR A 76 7.42 17.29 -6.92
N CYS A 77 6.10 17.12 -6.78
CA CYS A 77 5.17 18.24 -6.85
C CYS A 77 5.39 19.17 -5.64
N PRO A 78 5.55 20.50 -5.85
CA PRO A 78 5.83 21.45 -4.76
C PRO A 78 4.62 21.72 -3.86
N LYS A 79 3.48 21.07 -4.13
CA LYS A 79 2.26 21.17 -3.34
C LYS A 79 1.72 19.77 -3.07
N VAL A 80 1.13 19.58 -1.89
CA VAL A 80 0.36 18.35 -1.61
C VAL A 80 -0.77 18.25 -2.63
N ILE A 81 -0.85 17.10 -3.30
CA ILE A 81 -1.92 16.87 -4.27
C ILE A 81 -3.16 16.43 -3.50
N MET A 82 -4.18 17.29 -3.46
CA MET A 82 -5.44 17.02 -2.76
C MET A 82 -6.49 16.43 -3.70
N LEU A 83 -7.25 15.47 -3.19
CA LEU A 83 -8.44 14.98 -3.84
C LEU A 83 -9.63 15.90 -3.52
N ASP A 84 -10.25 16.38 -4.58
CA ASP A 84 -11.45 17.21 -4.58
C ASP A 84 -12.71 16.36 -4.80
N MET A 85 -13.55 16.22 -3.78
CA MET A 85 -14.77 15.39 -3.83
C MET A 85 -15.88 15.99 -4.70
N SER A 86 -15.77 17.24 -5.17
CA SER A 86 -16.67 17.78 -6.20
C SER A 86 -16.44 17.12 -7.57
N ARG A 87 -15.25 16.53 -7.79
CA ARG A 87 -14.88 15.89 -9.05
C ARG A 87 -15.27 14.42 -9.08
N ARG A 88 -16.02 14.03 -10.13
CA ARG A 88 -16.47 12.64 -10.35
C ARG A 88 -15.31 11.63 -10.34
N ARG A 89 -14.17 11.98 -10.94
CA ARG A 89 -12.98 11.11 -10.98
C ARG A 89 -12.45 10.80 -9.59
N HIS A 90 -12.37 11.78 -8.70
CA HIS A 90 -11.87 11.58 -7.34
C HIS A 90 -12.86 10.79 -6.48
N ARG A 91 -14.17 11.04 -6.62
CA ARG A 91 -15.19 10.21 -5.98
C ARG A 91 -15.08 8.73 -6.39
N LYS A 92 -14.78 8.45 -7.66
CA LYS A 92 -14.52 7.06 -8.12
C LYS A 92 -13.31 6.45 -7.44
N MET A 93 -12.25 7.22 -7.19
CA MET A 93 -11.05 6.72 -6.49
C MET A 93 -11.35 6.38 -5.03
N VAL A 94 -12.14 7.20 -4.34
CA VAL A 94 -12.59 6.90 -2.97
C VAL A 94 -13.47 5.65 -2.93
N ALA A 95 -14.41 5.55 -3.87
CA ALA A 95 -15.27 4.37 -3.99
C ALA A 95 -14.46 3.08 -4.31
N GLU A 96 -13.35 3.18 -5.05
CA GLU A 96 -12.46 2.04 -5.28
C GLU A 96 -11.89 1.48 -3.97
N VAL A 97 -11.44 2.36 -3.07
CA VAL A 97 -10.91 1.96 -1.76
C VAL A 97 -12.02 1.34 -0.90
N ASP A 98 -13.20 1.95 -0.86
CA ASP A 98 -14.34 1.42 -0.10
C ASP A 98 -14.80 0.05 -0.61
N ASN A 99 -14.79 -0.15 -1.93
CA ASN A 99 -15.07 -1.45 -2.54
C ASN A 99 -14.06 -2.54 -2.14
N LEU A 100 -12.78 -2.20 -1.97
CA LEU A 100 -11.78 -3.14 -1.44
C LEU A 100 -12.10 -3.50 0.02
N PHE A 101 -12.48 -2.52 0.83
CA PHE A 101 -12.88 -2.77 2.21
C PHE A 101 -14.12 -3.68 2.29
N ILE A 102 -15.15 -3.41 1.48
CA ILE A 102 -16.34 -4.28 1.35
C ILE A 102 -15.94 -5.70 0.94
N ARG A 103 -15.03 -5.85 -0.02
CA ARG A 103 -14.53 -7.16 -0.44
C ARG A 103 -13.84 -7.91 0.70
N LEU A 104 -13.03 -7.23 1.50
CA LEU A 104 -12.40 -7.82 2.68
C LEU A 104 -13.47 -8.29 3.69
N LYS A 105 -14.52 -7.49 3.92
CA LYS A 105 -15.67 -7.87 4.76
C LYS A 105 -16.39 -9.11 4.23
N CYS A 106 -16.61 -9.20 2.93
CA CYS A 106 -17.22 -10.39 2.30
C CYS A 106 -16.37 -11.64 2.55
N MET A 107 -15.05 -11.57 2.32
CA MET A 107 -14.15 -12.69 2.59
C MET A 107 -14.22 -13.14 4.05
N ALA A 108 -14.25 -12.21 5.01
CA ALA A 108 -14.39 -12.54 6.43
C ALA A 108 -15.73 -13.24 6.72
N ARG A 109 -16.85 -12.74 6.17
CA ARG A 109 -18.19 -13.35 6.32
C ARG A 109 -18.29 -14.76 5.73
N GLU A 110 -17.48 -15.06 4.71
CA GLU A 110 -17.37 -16.39 4.10
C GLU A 110 -16.49 -17.36 4.94
N GLY A 111 -16.05 -16.95 6.14
CA GLY A 111 -15.28 -17.79 7.05
C GLY A 111 -13.75 -17.68 6.88
N ASN A 112 -13.26 -16.67 6.15
CA ASN A 112 -11.82 -16.46 6.00
C ASN A 112 -11.23 -15.80 7.26
N GLN A 113 -10.67 -16.60 8.16
CA GLN A 113 -10.06 -16.15 9.42
C GLN A 113 -8.93 -15.12 9.24
N LYS A 114 -8.18 -15.15 8.11
CA LYS A 114 -7.17 -14.12 7.84
C LYS A 114 -7.82 -12.79 7.49
N ALA A 115 -8.85 -12.81 6.66
CA ALA A 115 -9.60 -11.61 6.32
C ALA A 115 -10.25 -10.99 7.57
N GLU A 116 -10.76 -11.81 8.49
CA GLU A 116 -11.32 -11.35 9.77
C GLU A 116 -10.28 -10.60 10.62
N LYS A 117 -9.07 -11.16 10.77
CA LYS A 117 -7.97 -10.47 11.48
C LYS A 117 -7.58 -9.15 10.83
N TYR A 118 -7.44 -9.12 9.51
CA TYR A 118 -7.12 -7.88 8.79
C TYR A 118 -8.24 -6.84 8.87
N LEU A 119 -9.50 -7.30 9.00
CA LEU A 119 -10.65 -6.41 9.07
C LEU A 119 -10.66 -5.55 10.32
N GLU A 120 -10.21 -6.08 11.47
CA GLU A 120 -10.09 -5.33 12.73
C GLU A 120 -9.21 -4.08 12.56
N TRP A 121 -8.08 -4.22 11.85
CA TRP A 121 -7.18 -3.11 11.58
C TRP A 121 -7.71 -2.21 10.46
N ALA A 122 -8.30 -2.80 9.43
CA ALA A 122 -8.81 -2.06 8.27
C ALA A 122 -10.01 -1.16 8.59
N ASP A 123 -10.89 -1.55 9.52
CA ASP A 123 -12.12 -0.79 9.81
C ASP A 123 -11.81 0.62 10.33
N ARG A 124 -10.89 0.73 11.30
CA ARG A 124 -10.46 2.02 11.84
C ARG A 124 -9.83 2.92 10.78
N GLU A 125 -8.94 2.37 9.95
CA GLU A 125 -8.26 3.15 8.92
C GLU A 125 -9.22 3.55 7.78
N ASN A 126 -10.16 2.67 7.41
CA ASN A 126 -11.19 3.00 6.42
C ASN A 126 -12.12 4.13 6.92
N GLN A 127 -12.52 4.11 8.20
CA GLN A 127 -13.31 5.20 8.79
C GLN A 127 -12.56 6.53 8.75
N LYS A 128 -11.27 6.54 9.10
CA LYS A 128 -10.43 7.76 8.99
C LYS A 128 -10.30 8.23 7.55
N PHE A 129 -10.08 7.32 6.60
CA PHE A 129 -9.99 7.60 5.18
C PHE A 129 -11.29 8.24 4.64
N LEU A 130 -12.45 7.64 4.94
CA LEU A 130 -13.75 8.17 4.52
C LEU A 130 -14.08 9.51 5.18
N LYS A 131 -13.72 9.69 6.45
CA LYS A 131 -13.84 10.99 7.13
C LYS A 131 -12.98 12.06 6.44
N ALA A 132 -11.73 11.75 6.10
CA ALA A 132 -10.84 12.66 5.38
C ALA A 132 -11.39 13.02 3.99
N ALA A 133 -11.98 12.05 3.29
CA ALA A 133 -12.68 12.30 2.02
C ALA A 133 -13.87 13.25 2.22
N HIS A 134 -14.72 12.99 3.21
CA HIS A 134 -15.92 13.79 3.48
C HIS A 134 -15.61 15.27 3.76
N ILE A 135 -14.55 15.54 4.52
CA ILE A 135 -14.12 16.90 4.85
C ILE A 135 -13.14 17.52 3.83
N ASN A 136 -12.97 16.90 2.65
CA ASN A 136 -12.03 17.32 1.59
C ASN A 136 -10.57 17.51 2.09
N LYS A 137 -10.11 16.65 3.02
CA LYS A 137 -8.73 16.62 3.52
C LYS A 137 -7.97 15.36 3.09
N LEU A 138 -8.38 14.76 1.97
CA LEU A 138 -7.75 13.53 1.48
C LEU A 138 -6.66 13.86 0.45
N SER A 139 -5.40 13.57 0.76
CA SER A 139 -4.30 13.68 -0.21
C SER A 139 -4.30 12.50 -1.18
N TYR A 140 -3.73 12.68 -2.36
CA TYR A 140 -3.54 11.61 -3.34
C TYR A 140 -2.66 10.49 -2.79
N ILE A 141 -1.67 10.82 -1.96
CA ILE A 141 -0.82 9.83 -1.29
C ILE A 141 -1.61 9.03 -0.24
N HIS A 142 -2.51 9.65 0.52
CA HIS A 142 -3.41 8.92 1.43
C HIS A 142 -4.31 7.94 0.66
N TYR A 143 -4.86 8.34 -0.51
CA TYR A 143 -5.55 7.40 -1.40
C TYR A 143 -4.67 6.20 -1.80
N LEU A 144 -3.43 6.44 -2.24
CA LEU A 144 -2.53 5.38 -2.64
C LEU A 144 -2.19 4.43 -1.47
N GLY A 145 -1.95 4.99 -0.28
CA GLY A 145 -1.71 4.22 0.95
C GLY A 145 -2.90 3.32 1.29
N ALA A 146 -4.10 3.88 1.42
CA ALA A 146 -5.31 3.11 1.75
C ALA A 146 -5.60 2.01 0.72
N LYS A 147 -5.46 2.34 -0.58
CA LYS A 147 -5.64 1.37 -1.67
C LYS A 147 -4.62 0.22 -1.59
N ARG A 148 -3.33 0.52 -1.36
CA ARG A 148 -2.28 -0.49 -1.25
C ARG A 148 -2.53 -1.39 -0.05
N GLN A 149 -2.77 -0.82 1.12
CA GLN A 149 -3.01 -1.56 2.36
C GLN A 149 -4.16 -2.56 2.23
N LEU A 150 -5.33 -2.12 1.76
CA LEU A 150 -6.48 -3.01 1.58
C LEU A 150 -6.22 -4.07 0.49
N SER A 151 -5.52 -3.70 -0.58
CA SER A 151 -5.13 -4.66 -1.62
C SER A 151 -4.21 -5.75 -1.08
N ASP A 152 -3.24 -5.38 -0.24
CA ASP A 152 -2.31 -6.30 0.41
C ASP A 152 -3.05 -7.22 1.39
N TYR A 153 -3.98 -6.69 2.21
CA TYR A 153 -4.81 -7.51 3.10
C TYR A 153 -5.64 -8.54 2.33
N ILE A 154 -6.28 -8.14 1.24
CA ILE A 154 -7.01 -9.05 0.36
C ILE A 154 -6.05 -10.11 -0.21
N LEU A 155 -4.89 -9.70 -0.71
CA LEU A 155 -3.90 -10.60 -1.30
C LEU A 155 -3.42 -11.64 -0.28
N PHE A 156 -3.09 -11.23 0.95
CA PHE A 156 -2.60 -12.11 2.00
C PHE A 156 -3.68 -13.02 2.59
N ALA A 157 -4.94 -12.59 2.53
CA ALA A 157 -6.09 -13.38 2.92
C ALA A 157 -6.52 -14.39 1.85
N ARG A 158 -6.16 -14.22 0.57
CA ARG A 158 -6.53 -15.17 -0.47
C ARG A 158 -5.95 -16.56 -0.18
N PRO A 159 -6.75 -17.64 -0.33
CA PRO A 159 -6.23 -18.99 -0.22
C PRO A 159 -5.16 -19.21 -1.29
N LYS A 160 -4.11 -19.97 -0.95
CA LYS A 160 -3.08 -20.33 -1.93
C LYS A 160 -3.77 -21.11 -3.05
N PRO A 161 -3.45 -20.84 -4.32
CA PRO A 161 -3.97 -21.64 -5.41
C PRO A 161 -3.56 -23.09 -5.18
N THR A 162 -4.54 -23.99 -5.13
CA THR A 162 -4.29 -25.42 -5.10
C THR A 162 -3.48 -25.76 -6.35
N LYS A 163 -2.25 -26.26 -6.19
CA LYS A 163 -1.52 -26.83 -7.33
C LYS A 163 -2.44 -27.87 -7.96
N ARG A 164 -2.81 -27.69 -9.24
CA ARG A 164 -3.52 -28.75 -9.98
C ARG A 164 -2.67 -30.00 -9.84
N GLY A 165 -3.22 -31.03 -9.19
CA GLY A 165 -2.55 -32.32 -9.07
C GLY A 165 -2.20 -32.78 -10.47
N ILE A 166 -0.91 -32.91 -10.76
CA ILE A 166 -0.48 -33.76 -11.86
C ILE A 166 -0.90 -35.15 -11.41
N LEU A 167 -1.99 -35.67 -11.99
CA LEU A 167 -2.38 -37.05 -11.78
C LEU A 167 -1.17 -37.91 -12.20
N PRO A 168 -0.68 -38.82 -11.35
CA PRO A 168 0.34 -39.77 -11.78
C PRO A 168 -0.25 -40.54 -12.96
N GLY A 169 0.43 -40.48 -14.10
CA GLY A 169 0.03 -41.22 -15.29
C GLY A 169 -0.18 -42.68 -14.91
N LYS A 170 -1.37 -43.22 -15.24
CA LYS A 170 -1.63 -44.65 -15.14
C LYS A 170 -0.51 -45.36 -15.88
N ALA A 171 0.36 -46.07 -15.16
CA ALA A 171 1.19 -47.09 -15.75
C ALA A 171 0.23 -48.12 -16.36
N VAL A 172 0.15 -48.15 -17.68
CA VAL A 172 -0.52 -49.22 -18.41
C VAL A 172 0.32 -50.46 -18.17
N ARG A 173 -0.19 -51.38 -17.34
CA ARG A 173 0.31 -52.77 -17.32
C ARG A 173 -0.08 -53.38 -18.66
N HIS A 174 0.91 -53.66 -19.49
CA HIS A 174 0.76 -54.60 -20.58
C HIS A 174 0.87 -56.00 -19.99
N ASP A 175 -0.25 -56.53 -19.53
CA ASP A 175 -0.42 -57.97 -19.39
C ASP A 175 -0.79 -58.47 -20.80
N LEU A 176 0.17 -59.10 -21.48
CA LEU A 176 -0.07 -59.93 -22.66
C LEU A 176 0.21 -61.37 -22.25
N GLU A 177 -0.81 -62.02 -21.70
CA GLU A 177 -0.99 -63.45 -21.90
C GLU A 177 -1.80 -63.63 -23.18
N GLU A 178 -1.26 -64.37 -24.16
CA GLU A 178 -1.98 -65.44 -24.87
C GLU A 178 -1.04 -66.20 -25.84
N ASN A 179 -0.71 -67.42 -25.43
CA ASN A 179 -0.75 -68.69 -26.18
C ASN A 179 -0.57 -68.69 -27.72
N ALA A 180 0.41 -69.47 -28.20
CA ALA A 180 0.19 -70.71 -28.98
C ALA A 180 1.41 -71.08 -29.86
N PHE A 181 2.09 -72.17 -29.49
CA PHE A 181 2.61 -73.31 -30.29
C PHE A 181 3.89 -73.88 -29.66
#